data_AF-A0A529MAJ2-F1
#
_entry.id   AF-A0A529MAJ2-F1
#
_cell.length_a   1.000
_cell.length_b   1.000
_cell.length_c   1.000
_cell.angle_alpha   90.00
_cell.angle_beta   90.00
_cell.angle_gamma   90.00
#
_symmetry.space_group_name_H-M   'P 1'
#
loop_
_entity.id
_entity.type
_entity.pdbx_description
1 polymer ?
#
loop_
_entity_poly.entity_id
_entity_poly.type
_entity_poly.pdbx_seq_one_letter_code
_entity_poly.pdbx_strand_id
1 'polypeptide(L)' 'SDAVPAFPTAGGALVAIRAKAEAESRNDFTNLWSGQASRLALKVGAEELTQELYHSALDVIARRSHA' A
#
# COMPACT_ATOMS: atom_id res chain seq x y z
N SER A 1 24.49 -6.73 14.20
CA SER A 1 24.76 -5.30 14.35
C SER A 1 24.03 -4.86 15.60
N ASP A 2 24.76 -4.48 16.64
CA ASP A 2 24.23 -4.28 17.99
C ASP A 2 23.68 -2.87 18.22
N ALA A 3 23.56 -2.07 17.14
CA ALA A 3 23.15 -0.67 17.17
C ALA A 3 21.86 -0.39 16.37
N VAL A 4 20.96 -1.38 16.25
CA VAL A 4 19.64 -1.14 15.64
C VAL A 4 18.69 -0.64 16.72
N PRO A 5 18.18 0.60 16.61
CA PRO A 5 17.24 1.12 17.59
C PRO A 5 15.93 0.31 17.58
N ALA A 6 15.40 0.02 18.77
CA ALA A 6 14.13 -0.68 18.89
C ALA A 6 12.98 0.12 18.25
N PHE A 7 11.97 -0.58 17.74
CA PHE A 7 10.73 0.05 17.32
C PHE A 7 10.15 0.88 18.49
N PRO A 8 9.63 2.10 18.24
CA PRO A 8 9.41 2.75 16.94
C PRO A 8 10.52 3.70 16.46
N THR A 9 11.66 3.74 17.14
CA THR A 9 12.61 4.89 17.04
C THR A 9 13.47 4.92 15.78
N ALA A 10 13.58 3.82 15.03
CA ALA A 10 14.36 3.78 13.79
C ALA A 10 13.89 4.77 12.71
N GLY A 11 12.58 5.05 12.64
CA GLY A 11 12.02 5.93 11.61
C GLY A 11 12.47 7.39 11.74
N GLY A 12 12.80 7.84 12.95
CA GLY A 12 13.22 9.22 13.22
C GLY A 12 14.51 9.60 12.48
N ALA A 13 15.45 8.66 12.37
CA ALA A 13 16.74 8.90 11.69
C ALA A 13 16.60 9.18 10.19
N LEU A 14 15.51 8.73 9.56
CA LEU A 14 15.29 8.86 8.10
C LEU A 14 14.50 10.12 7.71
N VAL A 15 13.97 10.89 8.68
CA VAL A 15 13.03 12.00 8.41
C VAL A 15 13.61 13.07 7.47
N ALA A 16 14.83 13.53 7.75
CA ALA A 16 15.44 14.62 6.96
C ALA A 16 15.76 14.19 5.52
N ILE A 17 16.30 12.98 5.34
CA ILE A 17 16.67 12.45 4.03
C ILE A 17 15.43 12.07 3.20
N ARG A 18 14.36 11.58 3.84
CA ARG A 18 13.05 11.40 3.21
C ARG A 18 12.50 12.73 2.69
N ALA A 19 12.46 13.77 3.52
CA ALA A 19 11.94 15.08 3.14
C ALA A 19 12.71 15.68 1.94
N LYS A 20 14.04 15.57 1.94
CA LYS A 20 14.88 16.05 0.84
C LYS A 20 14.65 15.26 -0.46
N ALA A 21 14.56 13.93 -0.39
CA ALA A 21 14.32 13.09 -1.57
C ALA A 21 12.92 13.33 -2.16
N GLU A 22 11.88 13.42 -1.32
CA GLU A 22 10.50 13.65 -1.77
C GLU A 22 10.35 15.02 -2.44
N ALA A 23 11.04 16.07 -1.94
CA ALA A 23 11.10 17.38 -2.59
C ALA A 23 11.75 17.34 -3.99
N GLU A 24 12.62 16.36 -4.24
CA GLU A 24 13.23 16.09 -5.55
C GLU A 24 12.42 15.09 -6.39
N SER A 25 11.18 14.78 -6.01
CA SER A 25 10.32 13.77 -6.64
C SER A 25 10.95 12.36 -6.66
N ARG A 26 11.78 12.04 -5.66
CA ARG A 26 12.41 10.73 -5.45
C ARG A 26 11.82 10.06 -4.21
N ASN A 27 11.67 8.74 -4.25
CA ASN A 27 11.06 7.96 -3.15
C ASN A 27 12.05 6.99 -2.48
N ASP A 28 13.36 7.18 -2.68
CA ASP A 28 14.43 6.28 -2.21
C ASP A 28 14.43 6.04 -0.68
N PHE A 29 13.91 7.00 0.09
CA PHE A 29 13.83 6.95 1.56
C PHE A 29 12.39 7.02 2.09
N THR A 30 11.40 6.83 1.21
CA THR A 30 9.98 6.82 1.58
C THR A 30 9.57 5.40 2.00
N ASN A 31 8.78 5.30 3.06
CA ASN A 31 8.17 4.02 3.45
C ASN A 31 7.03 3.68 2.47
N LEU A 32 7.34 2.99 1.37
CA LEU A 32 6.40 2.61 0.31
C LEU A 32 5.55 1.39 0.70
N TRP A 33 4.74 1.53 1.75
CA TRP A 33 3.87 0.46 2.23
C TRP A 33 2.92 -0.01 1.14
N SER A 34 2.99 -1.29 0.80
CA SER A 34 2.05 -1.94 -0.11
C SER A 34 2.00 -3.43 0.14
N GLY A 35 0.83 -4.04 -0.11
CA GLY A 35 0.70 -5.50 -0.15
C GLY A 35 1.21 -6.08 -1.48
N GLN A 36 1.37 -7.40 -1.54
CA GLN A 36 1.88 -8.10 -2.73
C GLN A 36 1.07 -7.87 -4.02
N ALA A 37 -0.23 -7.55 -3.90
CA ALA A 37 -1.14 -7.34 -5.02
C ALA A 37 -1.25 -5.87 -5.46
N SER A 38 -0.28 -5.01 -5.12
CA SER A 38 -0.31 -3.57 -5.40
C SER A 38 -0.52 -3.21 -6.87
N ARG A 39 -0.10 -4.07 -7.81
CA ARG A 39 -0.33 -3.90 -9.26
C ARG A 39 -1.80 -3.98 -9.67
N LEU A 40 -2.68 -4.52 -8.83
CA LEU A 40 -4.13 -4.58 -9.07
C LEU A 40 -4.86 -3.33 -8.57
N ALA A 41 -4.17 -2.40 -7.91
CA ALA A 41 -4.80 -1.19 -7.38
C ALA A 41 -5.38 -0.32 -8.51
N LEU A 42 -6.64 0.07 -8.36
CA LEU A 42 -7.35 0.94 -9.30
C LEU A 42 -7.26 2.40 -8.85
N LYS A 43 -7.14 3.31 -9.82
CA LYS A 43 -7.15 4.76 -9.59
C LYS A 43 -8.57 5.32 -9.80
N VAL A 44 -9.49 4.89 -8.95
CA VAL A 44 -10.91 5.29 -8.98
C VAL A 44 -11.34 5.81 -7.61
N GLY A 45 -12.57 6.33 -7.51
CA GLY A 45 -13.12 6.76 -6.22
C GLY A 45 -13.27 5.59 -5.24
N ALA A 46 -13.18 5.87 -3.93
CA ALA A 46 -13.34 4.83 -2.92
C ALA A 46 -14.74 4.17 -2.94
N GLU A 47 -15.79 4.95 -3.24
CA GLU A 47 -17.15 4.44 -3.41
C GLU A 47 -17.25 3.48 -4.59
N GLU A 48 -16.78 3.91 -5.76
CA GLU A 48 -16.76 3.13 -7.00
C GLU A 48 -15.99 1.82 -6.81
N LEU A 49 -14.78 1.88 -6.26
CA LEU A 49 -13.98 0.69 -5.94
C LEU A 49 -14.75 -0.29 -5.04
N THR A 50 -15.46 0.23 -4.04
CA THR A 50 -16.22 -0.60 -3.11
C THR A 50 -17.38 -1.32 -3.81
N GLN A 51 -18.10 -0.62 -4.69
CA GLN A 51 -19.19 -1.21 -5.48
C GLN A 51 -18.67 -2.28 -6.45
N GLU A 52 -17.55 -2.01 -7.13
CA GLU A 52 -16.91 -2.98 -8.03
C GLU A 52 -16.46 -4.25 -7.31
N LEU A 53 -15.82 -4.11 -6.14
CA LEU A 53 -15.40 -5.24 -5.31
C LEU A 53 -16.61 -6.06 -4.85
N TYR A 54 -17.70 -5.39 -4.46
CA TYR A 54 -18.95 -6.05 -4.06
C TYR A 54 -19.55 -6.88 -5.20
N HIS A 55 -19.74 -6.28 -6.39
CA HIS A 55 -20.28 -7.00 -7.54
C HIS A 55 -19.37 -8.16 -7.97
N SER A 56 -18.05 -7.93 -8.02
CA SER A 56 -17.08 -8.97 -8.37
C SER A 56 -17.11 -10.15 -7.39
N ALA A 57 -17.31 -9.88 -6.09
CA ALA A 57 -17.44 -10.92 -5.07
C ALA A 57 -18.70 -11.76 -5.27
N LEU A 58 -19.85 -11.13 -5.57
CA LEU A 58 -21.09 -11.84 -5.87
C LEU A 58 -20.96 -12.76 -7.09
N ASP A 59 -20.31 -12.29 -8.16
CA ASP A 59 -20.06 -13.09 -9.35
C ASP A 59 -19.20 -14.33 -9.05
N VAL A 60 -18.16 -14.17 -8.22
CA VAL A 60 -17.32 -15.29 -7.78
C VAL A 60 -18.14 -16.30 -6.96
N ILE A 61 -18.97 -15.83 -6.03
CA ILE A 61 -19.82 -16.68 -5.21
C ILE A 61 -20.81 -17.45 -6.09
N ALA A 62 -21.51 -16.78 -6.99
CA ALA A 62 -22.47 -17.42 -7.90
C ALA A 62 -21.80 -18.52 -8.73
N ARG A 63 -20.66 -18.24 -9.37
CA ARG A 63 -19.91 -19.24 -10.16
C ARG A 63 -19.50 -20.46 -9.35
N ARG A 64 -19.17 -20.27 -8.07
CA ARG A 64 -18.75 -21.37 -7.17
C ARG A 64 -19.92 -22.16 -6.61
N SER A 65 -21.10 -21.56 -6.47
CA SER A 65 -22.32 -22.25 -6.02
C SER A 65 -22.98 -23.09 -7.12
N HIS A 66 -22.65 -22.82 -8.39
CA HIS A 66 -23.12 -23.58 -9.55
C HIS A 66 -22.14 -24.66 -10.04
N ALA A 67 -20.97 -24.79 -9.42
CA ALA A 67 -19.97 -25.83 -9.67
C ALA A 67 -20.02 -26.89 -8.56
#